data_AF-A0A938CXQ2-F1
#
_entry.id   AF-A0A938CXQ2-F1
#
_cell.length_a   1.000
_cell.length_b   1.000
_cell.length_c   1.000
_cell.angle_alpha   90.00
_cell.angle_beta   90.00
_cell.angle_gamma   90.00
#
_symmetry.space_group_name_H-M   'P 1'
#
loop_
_entity.id
_entity.type
_entity.pdbx_description
1 polymer ?
#
loop_
_entity_poly.entity_id
_entity_poly.type
_entity_poly.pdbx_seq_one_letter_code
_entity_poly.pdbx_strand_id
1 'polypeptide(L)'
;MATHELQSETIFPPPLVSGNHTFHSVTEAVCSVVEAPPSKGWIASFLVALMGLSILGISIGWLVWEGTGVWGLNQPVSWGLAIVNFVFWVGIGHAGTLISAILFLFRQKWRTSINRFAEAMTIFAVICALVFPTIHVGRVWLLYWALPIPNQMGMWPNFKSPLLWDVFAVSTYFTVSLLF
;
A
#
# COMPACT_ATOMS: atom_id res chain seq x y z
N MET A 1 -47.43 -40.15 4.24
CA MET A 1 -46.47 -39.71 5.27
C MET A 1 -45.10 -39.67 4.62
N ALA A 2 -44.82 -38.58 3.91
CA ALA A 2 -43.57 -38.40 3.17
C ALA A 2 -42.50 -37.95 4.17
N THR A 3 -41.52 -38.82 4.41
CA THR A 3 -40.32 -38.50 5.16
C THR A 3 -39.49 -37.55 4.30
N HIS A 4 -39.63 -36.24 4.56
CA HIS A 4 -38.61 -35.28 4.16
C HIS A 4 -37.33 -35.68 4.89
N GLU A 5 -36.44 -36.37 4.18
CA GLU A 5 -35.05 -36.51 4.60
C GLU A 5 -34.47 -35.10 4.66
N LEU A 6 -34.35 -34.58 5.88
CA LEU A 6 -33.51 -33.44 6.17
C LEU A 6 -32.09 -33.87 5.80
N GLN A 7 -31.65 -33.50 4.59
CA GLN A 7 -30.23 -33.43 4.27
C GLN A 7 -29.60 -32.65 5.43
N SER A 8 -28.83 -33.34 6.26
CA SER A 8 -27.99 -32.69 7.25
C SER A 8 -27.04 -31.78 6.49
N GLU A 9 -27.39 -30.49 6.35
CA GLU A 9 -26.47 -29.46 5.92
C GLU A 9 -25.22 -29.63 6.78
N THR A 10 -24.13 -29.99 6.12
CA THR A 10 -22.87 -30.32 6.75
C THR A 10 -22.48 -29.18 7.68
N ILE A 11 -22.29 -29.47 8.96
CA ILE A 11 -21.83 -28.54 10.01
C ILE A 11 -20.42 -27.97 9.69
N PHE A 12 -19.79 -28.43 8.62
CA PHE A 12 -18.47 -28.02 8.17
C PHE A 12 -18.58 -26.95 7.08
N PRO A 13 -17.79 -25.87 7.16
CA PRO A 13 -17.71 -24.88 6.10
C PRO A 13 -17.29 -25.55 4.78
N PRO A 14 -17.77 -25.05 3.62
CA PRO A 14 -17.41 -25.59 2.33
C PRO A 14 -15.88 -25.56 2.13
N PRO A 15 -15.32 -26.50 1.35
CA PRO A 15 -13.89 -26.52 1.08
C PRO A 15 -13.45 -25.22 0.40
N LEU A 16 -12.36 -24.62 0.89
CA LEU A 16 -11.81 -23.35 0.38
C LEU A 16 -11.12 -23.50 -0.98
N VAL A 17 -10.72 -24.72 -1.33
CA VAL A 17 -10.08 -25.07 -2.60
C VAL A 17 -10.96 -26.10 -3.27
N SER A 18 -11.44 -25.78 -4.47
CA SER A 18 -12.15 -26.72 -5.32
C SER A 18 -11.17 -27.59 -6.11
N GLY A 19 -11.54 -28.84 -6.36
CA GLY A 19 -10.69 -29.80 -7.09
C GLY A 19 -9.73 -30.59 -6.20
N ASN A 20 -9.28 -31.74 -6.71
CA ASN A 20 -8.34 -32.64 -6.02
C ASN A 20 -6.90 -32.22 -6.33
N HIS A 21 -6.42 -31.19 -5.64
CA HIS A 21 -5.05 -30.68 -5.81
C HIS A 21 -4.06 -31.36 -4.86
N THR A 22 -2.87 -31.70 -5.37
CA THR A 22 -1.70 -32.14 -4.59
C THR A 22 -0.77 -30.96 -4.34
N PHE A 23 0.14 -31.05 -3.36
CA PHE A 23 1.14 -30.00 -3.11
C PHE A 23 1.96 -29.66 -4.36
N HIS A 24 2.36 -30.67 -5.14
CA HIS A 24 3.08 -30.47 -6.39
C HIS A 24 2.27 -29.68 -7.41
N SER A 25 0.97 -29.99 -7.57
CA SER A 25 0.11 -29.27 -8.50
C SER A 25 -0.08 -27.79 -8.14
N VAL A 26 -0.07 -27.45 -6.84
CA VAL A 26 -0.16 -26.05 -6.37
C VAL A 26 1.14 -25.32 -6.66
N THR A 27 2.29 -25.94 -6.39
CA THR A 27 3.60 -25.36 -6.71
C THR A 27 3.72 -25.06 -8.20
N GLU A 28 3.38 -26.02 -9.06
CA GLU A 28 3.42 -25.86 -10.51
C GLU A 28 2.50 -24.72 -10.99
N ALA A 29 1.29 -24.66 -10.45
CA ALA A 29 0.33 -23.60 -10.79
C ALA A 29 0.83 -22.20 -10.42
N VAL A 30 1.53 -22.04 -9.28
CA VAL A 30 2.07 -20.75 -8.86
C VAL A 30 3.36 -20.39 -9.59
N CYS A 31 4.27 -21.35 -9.75
CA CYS A 31 5.56 -21.12 -10.41
C CYS A 31 5.41 -20.85 -11.91
N SER A 32 4.45 -21.49 -12.58
CA SER A 32 4.20 -21.28 -14.01
C SER A 32 3.90 -19.82 -14.37
N VAL A 33 3.33 -19.03 -13.45
CA VAL A 33 3.09 -17.59 -13.65
C VAL A 33 4.41 -16.80 -13.78
N VAL A 34 5.44 -17.21 -13.04
CA VAL A 34 6.75 -16.53 -12.99
C VAL A 34 7.69 -17.07 -14.06
N GLU A 35 7.63 -18.38 -14.34
CA GLU A 35 8.49 -19.06 -15.31
C GLU A 35 8.06 -18.82 -16.77
N ALA A 36 6.77 -18.55 -17.00
CA ALA A 36 6.27 -18.24 -18.34
C ALA A 36 6.81 -16.88 -18.84
N PRO A 37 7.07 -16.74 -20.15
CA PRO A 37 7.42 -15.45 -20.72
C PRO A 37 6.27 -14.44 -20.53
N PRO A 38 6.58 -13.15 -20.33
CA PRO A 38 5.56 -12.15 -20.07
C PRO A 38 4.59 -12.04 -21.25
N SER A 39 3.30 -12.09 -20.94
CA SER A 39 2.26 -11.95 -21.96
C SER A 39 2.27 -10.54 -22.55
N LYS A 40 1.79 -10.40 -23.81
CA LYS A 40 1.66 -9.08 -24.44
C LYS A 40 0.80 -8.12 -23.63
N GLY A 41 -0.24 -8.64 -22.96
CA GLY A 41 -1.09 -7.87 -22.06
C GLY A 41 -0.34 -7.34 -20.85
N TRP A 42 0.48 -8.18 -20.21
CA TRP A 42 1.32 -7.77 -19.09
C TRP A 42 2.31 -6.67 -19.50
N ILE A 43 2.98 -6.83 -20.65
CA ILE A 43 3.91 -5.82 -21.18
C ILE A 43 3.18 -4.51 -21.46
N ALA A 44 2.00 -4.55 -22.09
CA ALA A 44 1.21 -3.35 -22.36
C ALA A 44 0.81 -2.64 -21.05
N SER A 45 0.32 -3.36 -20.05
CA SER A 45 0.00 -2.80 -18.74
C SER A 45 1.22 -2.19 -18.05
N PHE A 46 2.38 -2.86 -18.13
CA PHE A 46 3.63 -2.36 -17.57
C PHE A 46 4.07 -1.05 -18.25
N LEU A 47 3.98 -0.96 -19.57
CA LEU A 47 4.31 0.26 -20.31
C LEU A 47 3.38 1.43 -19.98
N VAL A 48 2.08 1.16 -19.81
CA VAL A 48 1.12 2.18 -19.37
C VAL A 48 1.44 2.67 -17.95
N ALA A 49 1.77 1.75 -17.03
CA ALA A 49 2.19 2.12 -15.68
C ALA A 49 3.48 2.95 -15.69
N LEU A 50 4.46 2.57 -16.52
CA LEU A 50 5.73 3.30 -16.67
C LEU A 50 5.52 4.70 -17.25
N MET A 51 4.59 4.85 -18.20
CA MET A 51 4.20 6.16 -18.74
C MET A 51 3.60 7.04 -17.63
N GLY A 52 2.69 6.49 -16.81
CA GLY A 52 2.12 7.19 -15.67
C GLY A 52 3.17 7.62 -14.64
N LEU A 53 4.13 6.73 -14.32
CA LEU A 53 5.25 7.04 -13.45
C LEU A 53 6.16 8.14 -14.03
N SER A 54 6.37 8.14 -15.35
CA SER A 54 7.16 9.18 -16.03
C SER A 54 6.48 10.54 -15.94
N ILE A 55 5.16 10.59 -16.16
CA ILE A 55 4.36 11.81 -16.01
C ILE A 55 4.43 12.32 -14.56
N LEU A 56 4.34 11.42 -13.57
CA LEU A 56 4.48 11.77 -12.16
C LEU A 56 5.86 12.37 -11.87
N GLY A 57 6.93 11.74 -12.35
CA GLY A 57 8.30 12.22 -12.17
C GLY A 57 8.52 13.62 -12.76
N ILE A 58 8.04 13.86 -13.99
CA ILE A 58 8.09 15.18 -14.64
C ILE A 58 7.29 16.21 -13.84
N SER A 59 6.09 15.84 -13.39
CA SER A 59 5.22 16.73 -12.60
C SER A 59 5.83 17.11 -11.25
N ILE A 60 6.50 16.17 -10.58
CA ILE A 60 7.23 16.44 -9.33
C ILE A 60 8.44 17.34 -9.60
N GLY A 61 9.18 17.09 -10.68
CA GLY A 61 10.30 17.95 -11.08
C GLY A 61 9.86 19.40 -11.31
N TRP A 62 8.74 19.58 -12.03
CA TRP A 62 8.14 20.89 -12.24
C TRP A 62 7.66 21.55 -10.93
N LEU A 63 7.01 20.78 -10.05
CA LEU A 63 6.55 21.25 -8.74
C LEU A 63 7.71 21.76 -7.87
N VAL A 64 8.85 21.07 -7.85
CA VAL A 64 10.02 21.47 -7.06
C VAL A 64 10.69 22.71 -7.66
N TRP A 65 10.66 22.86 -9.00
CA TRP A 65 11.26 24.00 -9.69
C TRP A 65 10.44 25.29 -9.56
N GLU A 66 9.13 25.23 -9.83
CA GLU A 66 8.24 26.39 -9.81
C GLU A 66 7.67 26.68 -8.40
N GLY A 67 7.52 25.63 -7.58
CA GLY A 67 7.00 25.70 -6.23
C GLY A 67 5.55 25.20 -6.09
N THR A 68 5.07 25.11 -4.84
CA THR A 68 3.75 24.53 -4.49
C THR A 68 2.55 25.33 -4.99
N GLY A 69 2.77 26.54 -5.53
CA GLY A 69 1.72 27.37 -6.13
C GLY A 69 1.08 26.75 -7.38
N VAL A 70 1.79 25.85 -8.08
CA VAL A 70 1.28 25.15 -9.28
C VAL A 70 0.02 24.31 -8.97
N TRP A 71 -0.17 23.91 -7.72
CA TRP A 71 -1.37 23.18 -7.30
C TRP A 71 -2.64 24.02 -7.23
N GLY A 72 -2.55 25.35 -7.40
CA GLY A 72 -3.72 26.23 -7.32
C GLY A 72 -4.33 26.30 -5.93
N LEU A 73 -3.52 26.05 -4.89
CA LEU A 73 -3.94 26.20 -3.50
C LEU A 73 -4.27 27.67 -3.21
N ASN A 74 -5.28 27.90 -2.38
CA ASN A 74 -5.68 29.24 -1.96
C ASN A 74 -5.55 29.40 -0.44
N GLN A 75 -5.71 30.63 0.04
CA GLN A 75 -6.00 30.85 1.45
C GLN A 75 -7.51 31.10 1.56
N PRO A 76 -8.23 30.40 2.46
CA PRO A 76 -7.73 29.61 3.59
C PRO A 76 -7.44 28.11 3.30
N VAL A 77 -7.77 27.58 2.12
CA VAL A 77 -7.63 26.14 1.80
C VAL A 77 -6.25 25.83 1.24
N SER A 78 -5.27 25.81 2.15
CA SER A 78 -3.87 25.50 1.82
C SER A 78 -3.59 24.01 1.63
N TRP A 79 -4.55 23.15 1.97
CA TRP A 79 -4.46 21.69 1.86
C TRP A 79 -5.44 21.21 0.79
N GLY A 80 -4.92 20.57 -0.25
CA GLY A 80 -5.71 20.12 -1.40
C GLY A 80 -5.46 18.65 -1.73
N LEU A 81 -5.36 18.36 -3.03
CA LEU A 81 -5.24 17.01 -3.55
C LEU A 81 -4.05 16.21 -2.99
N ALA A 82 -2.96 16.87 -2.59
CA ALA A 82 -1.81 16.17 -2.04
C ALA A 82 -2.16 15.40 -0.76
N ILE A 83 -2.83 16.04 0.20
CA ILE A 83 -3.19 15.40 1.47
C ILE A 83 -4.39 14.47 1.30
N VAL A 84 -5.33 14.80 0.42
CA VAL A 84 -6.42 13.88 0.05
C VAL A 84 -5.85 12.57 -0.49
N ASN A 85 -4.90 12.64 -1.43
CA ASN A 85 -4.26 11.45 -2.00
C ASN A 85 -3.38 10.74 -0.96
N PHE A 86 -2.65 11.47 -0.10
CA PHE A 86 -1.90 10.87 1.00
C PHE A 86 -2.79 9.96 1.86
N VAL A 87 -3.89 10.50 2.40
CA VAL A 87 -4.81 9.75 3.26
C VAL A 87 -5.49 8.62 2.49
N PHE A 88 -5.84 8.85 1.22
CA PHE A 88 -6.41 7.83 0.34
C PHE A 88 -5.48 6.61 0.17
N TRP A 89 -4.21 6.84 -0.15
CA TRP A 89 -3.24 5.77 -0.34
C TRP A 89 -2.92 5.04 0.97
N VAL A 90 -2.81 5.75 2.10
CA VAL A 90 -2.70 5.11 3.43
C VAL A 90 -3.92 4.23 3.72
N GLY A 91 -5.12 4.72 3.41
CA GLY A 91 -6.37 3.96 3.56
C GLY A 91 -6.38 2.65 2.77
N ILE A 92 -5.92 2.66 1.51
CA ILE A 92 -5.76 1.44 0.70
C ILE A 92 -4.78 0.48 1.37
N GLY A 93 -3.66 1.00 1.89
CA GLY A 93 -2.65 0.20 2.56
C GLY A 93 -3.20 -0.59 3.75
N HIS A 94 -4.11 0.00 4.54
CA HIS A 94 -4.66 -0.65 5.73
C HIS A 94 -5.45 -1.93 5.43
N ALA A 95 -6.16 -1.97 4.29
CA ALA A 95 -6.91 -3.15 3.90
C ALA A 95 -6.00 -4.39 3.76
N GLY A 96 -4.79 -4.22 3.22
CA GLY A 96 -3.85 -5.32 3.07
C GLY A 96 -3.35 -5.86 4.41
N THR A 97 -3.00 -4.97 5.35
CA THR A 97 -2.54 -5.39 6.70
C THR A 97 -3.64 -6.01 7.56
N LEU A 98 -4.89 -5.61 7.36
CA LEU A 98 -6.03 -6.28 7.99
C LEU A 98 -6.13 -7.74 7.49
N ILE A 99 -6.01 -7.94 6.19
CA ILE A 99 -6.05 -9.28 5.59
C ILE A 99 -4.87 -10.14 6.07
N SER A 100 -3.68 -9.56 6.20
CA SER A 100 -2.48 -10.33 6.52
C SER A 100 -2.29 -10.62 8.01
N ALA A 101 -2.50 -9.62 8.88
CA ALA A 101 -2.30 -9.75 10.31
C ALA A 101 -3.60 -10.08 11.06
N ILE A 102 -4.67 -9.30 10.86
CA ILE A 102 -5.88 -9.43 11.68
C ILE A 102 -6.62 -10.74 11.38
N LEU A 103 -6.79 -11.11 10.11
CA LEU A 103 -7.41 -12.40 9.76
C LEU A 103 -6.58 -13.59 10.24
N PHE A 104 -5.26 -13.45 10.35
CA PHE A 104 -4.40 -14.46 10.93
C PHE A 104 -4.69 -14.65 12.43
N LEU A 105 -4.86 -13.56 13.19
CA LEU A 105 -5.23 -13.62 14.60
C LEU A 105 -6.58 -14.33 14.82
N PHE A 106 -7.56 -14.06 13.95
CA PHE A 106 -8.86 -14.74 13.94
C PHE A 106 -8.83 -16.15 13.34
N ARG A 107 -7.63 -16.66 13.00
CA ARG A 107 -7.40 -18.00 12.42
C ARG A 107 -8.27 -18.27 11.18
N GLN A 108 -8.54 -17.24 10.39
CA GLN A 108 -9.32 -17.35 9.16
C GLN A 108 -8.45 -17.95 8.05
N LYS A 109 -8.73 -19.21 7.68
CA LYS A 109 -7.90 -19.97 6.72
C LYS A 109 -7.99 -19.48 5.28
N TRP A 110 -9.08 -18.82 4.90
CA TRP A 110 -9.33 -18.33 3.53
C TRP A 110 -8.36 -17.22 3.10
N ARG A 111 -7.75 -16.49 4.04
CA ARG A 111 -6.76 -15.45 3.73
C ARG A 111 -5.54 -15.99 2.95
N THR A 112 -5.25 -17.28 3.07
CA THR A 112 -4.01 -17.91 2.58
C THR A 112 -3.81 -17.72 1.08
N SER A 113 -4.87 -17.71 0.28
CA SER A 113 -4.80 -17.53 -1.17
C SER A 113 -4.54 -16.09 -1.60
N ILE A 114 -4.84 -15.10 -0.74
CA ILE A 114 -4.76 -13.67 -1.07
C ILE A 114 -3.66 -12.91 -0.31
N ASN A 115 -3.06 -13.52 0.71
CA ASN A 115 -2.15 -12.86 1.64
C ASN A 115 -1.00 -12.13 0.94
N ARG A 116 -0.32 -12.79 -0.01
CA ARG A 116 0.81 -12.22 -0.75
C ARG A 116 0.42 -11.01 -1.60
N PHE A 117 -0.78 -11.02 -2.19
CA PHE A 117 -1.28 -9.88 -2.97
C PHE A 117 -1.64 -8.71 -2.05
N ALA A 118 -2.24 -9.00 -0.90
CA ALA A 118 -2.57 -8.01 0.11
C ALA A 118 -1.33 -7.31 0.69
N GLU A 119 -0.28 -8.07 1.03
CA GLU A 119 1.01 -7.54 1.52
C GLU A 119 1.70 -6.66 0.46
N ALA A 120 1.80 -7.14 -0.79
CA ALA A 120 2.37 -6.37 -1.89
C ALA A 120 1.57 -5.08 -2.16
N MET A 121 0.24 -5.15 -2.13
CA MET A 121 -0.63 -3.98 -2.28
C MET A 121 -0.36 -2.95 -1.19
N THR A 122 -0.21 -3.37 0.07
CA THR A 122 0.15 -2.45 1.16
C THR A 122 1.46 -1.75 0.88
N ILE A 123 2.51 -2.49 0.52
CA ILE A 123 3.85 -1.92 0.30
C ILE A 123 3.80 -0.85 -0.80
N PHE A 124 3.19 -1.16 -1.94
CA PHE A 124 3.07 -0.19 -3.03
C PHE A 124 2.18 1.01 -2.68
N ALA A 125 1.06 0.79 -1.98
CA ALA A 125 0.20 1.86 -1.54
C ALA A 125 0.91 2.82 -0.57
N VAL A 126 1.73 2.29 0.35
CA VAL A 126 2.52 3.10 1.28
C VAL A 126 3.62 3.87 0.57
N ILE A 127 4.29 3.27 -0.44
CA ILE A 127 5.26 3.99 -1.28
C ILE A 127 4.58 5.17 -1.99
N CYS A 128 3.41 4.95 -2.60
CA CYS A 128 2.63 6.03 -3.21
C CYS A 128 2.20 7.09 -2.19
N ALA A 129 1.81 6.69 -0.98
CA ALA A 129 1.45 7.61 0.09
C ALA A 129 2.63 8.50 0.50
N LEU A 130 3.82 7.91 0.71
CA LEU A 130 5.02 8.60 1.17
C LEU A 130 5.47 9.72 0.23
N VAL A 131 5.15 9.64 -1.06
CA VAL A 131 5.43 10.71 -2.02
C VAL A 131 4.78 12.03 -1.58
N PHE A 132 3.52 12.02 -1.12
CA PHE A 132 2.77 13.25 -0.86
C PHE A 132 3.32 14.07 0.31
N PRO A 133 3.59 13.50 1.51
CA PRO A 133 4.27 14.22 2.59
C PRO A 133 5.62 14.82 2.16
N THR A 134 6.34 14.15 1.26
CA THR A 134 7.65 14.65 0.80
C THR A 134 7.53 15.80 -0.18
N ILE A 135 6.58 15.79 -1.12
CA ILE A 135 6.49 16.79 -2.20
C ILE A 135 5.59 17.98 -1.84
N HIS A 136 4.68 17.82 -0.88
CA HIS A 136 3.71 18.87 -0.52
C HIS A 136 4.28 19.98 0.36
N VAL A 137 5.51 19.82 0.82
CA VAL A 137 6.21 20.86 1.56
C VAL A 137 6.87 21.83 0.58
N GLY A 138 6.80 23.12 0.85
CA GLY A 138 7.41 24.15 -0.01
C GLY A 138 8.94 24.10 -0.10
N ARG A 139 9.60 23.38 0.82
CA ARG A 139 11.08 23.22 0.85
C ARG A 139 11.46 21.77 1.11
N VAL A 140 11.30 20.94 0.08
CA VAL A 140 11.55 19.49 0.14
C VAL A 140 12.97 19.16 0.63
N TRP A 141 13.98 19.96 0.27
CA TRP A 141 15.36 19.75 0.69
C TRP A 141 15.60 19.94 2.19
N LEU A 142 14.67 20.50 2.95
CA LEU A 142 14.76 20.64 4.41
C LEU A 142 13.97 19.57 5.17
N LEU A 143 13.38 18.59 4.48
CA LEU A 143 12.54 17.57 5.11
C LEU A 143 13.28 16.76 6.18
N TYR A 144 14.61 16.62 6.06
CA TYR A 144 15.43 15.93 7.06
C TYR A 144 15.40 16.58 8.46
N TRP A 145 14.99 17.86 8.58
CA TRP A 145 14.75 18.50 9.88
C TRP A 145 13.55 17.94 10.65
N ALA A 146 12.69 17.17 10.01
CA ALA A 146 11.64 16.42 10.69
C ALA A 146 12.21 15.22 11.46
N LEU A 147 13.40 14.73 11.11
CA LEU A 147 14.02 13.60 11.80
C LEU A 147 14.73 14.07 13.09
N PRO A 148 14.63 13.31 14.19
CA PRO A 148 15.26 13.66 15.47
C PRO A 148 16.77 13.34 15.43
N ILE A 149 17.53 14.10 14.64
CA ILE A 149 18.97 13.92 14.44
C ILE A 149 19.73 15.06 15.14
N PRO A 150 20.73 14.75 15.99
CA PRO A 150 21.59 15.76 16.59
C PRO A 150 22.25 16.63 15.50
N ASN A 151 22.17 17.95 15.66
CA ASN A 151 22.76 18.90 14.73
C ASN A 151 23.55 19.98 15.46
N GLN A 152 24.38 20.71 14.72
CA GLN A 152 25.24 21.78 15.23
C GLN A 152 24.46 22.93 15.89
N MET A 153 23.18 23.09 15.56
CA MET A 153 22.31 24.15 16.07
C MET A 153 21.61 23.75 17.38
N GLY A 154 21.74 22.51 17.84
CA GLY A 154 21.03 22.00 19.02
C GLY A 154 19.50 21.96 18.86
N MET A 155 19.00 22.04 17.62
CA MET A 155 17.58 22.13 17.32
C MET A 155 16.94 20.75 17.23
N TRP A 156 15.70 20.63 17.72
CA TRP A 156 14.92 19.39 17.70
C TRP A 156 13.52 19.59 17.09
N PRO A 157 12.91 18.55 16.51
CA PRO A 157 11.52 18.60 16.07
C PRO A 157 10.55 18.83 17.24
N ASN A 158 9.39 19.45 16.96
CA ASN A 158 8.32 19.57 17.94
C ASN A 158 7.48 18.28 17.99
N PHE A 159 7.69 17.47 19.04
CA PHE A 159 7.00 16.20 19.29
C PHE A 159 5.50 16.29 19.57
N LYS A 160 4.92 17.48 19.64
CA LYS A 160 3.46 17.68 19.79
C LYS A 160 2.72 17.80 18.46
N SER A 161 3.44 17.85 17.33
CA SER A 161 2.85 18.01 16.00
C SER A 161 2.34 16.68 15.44
N PRO A 162 1.05 16.57 15.05
CA PRO A 162 0.53 15.38 14.38
C PRO A 162 1.24 15.06 13.06
N LEU A 163 1.68 16.09 12.31
CA LEU A 163 2.45 15.89 11.07
C LEU A 163 3.80 15.20 11.33
N LEU A 164 4.41 15.43 12.49
CA LEU A 164 5.62 14.72 12.87
C LEU A 164 5.30 13.27 13.25
N TRP A 165 4.16 13.02 13.90
CA TRP A 165 3.71 11.66 14.19
C TRP A 165 3.47 10.86 12.90
N ASP A 166 2.97 11.49 11.84
CA ASP A 166 2.82 10.84 10.53
C ASP A 166 4.17 10.34 9.97
N VAL A 167 5.26 11.09 10.15
CA VAL A 167 6.60 10.66 9.72
C VAL A 167 6.97 9.34 10.41
N PHE A 168 6.75 9.24 11.73
CA PHE A 168 7.03 8.02 12.48
C PHE A 168 6.05 6.89 12.15
N ALA A 169 4.75 7.19 12.10
CA ALA A 169 3.70 6.22 11.84
C ALA A 169 3.88 5.57 10.47
N VAL A 170 4.06 6.35 9.40
CA VAL A 170 4.18 5.80 8.05
C VAL A 170 5.54 5.12 7.83
N SER A 171 6.63 5.63 8.40
CA SER A 171 7.96 4.99 8.27
C SER A 171 8.03 3.64 9.00
N THR A 172 7.49 3.56 10.21
CA THR A 172 7.39 2.31 10.96
C THR A 172 6.41 1.35 10.30
N TYR A 173 5.26 1.85 9.83
CA TYR A 173 4.30 1.06 9.08
C TYR A 173 4.92 0.43 7.84
N PHE A 174 5.63 1.22 7.01
CA PHE A 174 6.37 0.71 5.86
C PHE A 174 7.40 -0.35 6.25
N THR A 175 8.21 -0.07 7.27
CA THR A 175 9.29 -0.97 7.70
C THR A 175 8.74 -2.30 8.21
N VAL A 176 7.69 -2.27 9.05
CA VAL A 176 7.06 -3.47 9.58
C VAL A 176 6.36 -4.25 8.47
N SER A 177 5.64 -3.58 7.55
CA SER A 177 5.02 -4.23 6.40
C SER A 177 6.02 -4.82 5.40
N LEU A 178 7.24 -4.29 5.33
CA LEU A 178 8.29 -4.84 4.47
C LEU A 178 8.98 -6.06 5.10
N LEU A 179 9.11 -6.07 6.43
CA LEU A 179 9.73 -7.17 7.19
C LEU A 179 8.79 -8.36 7.42
N PHE A 180 7.49 -8.09 7.49
CA PHE A 180 6.43 -9.09 7.67
C PHE A 180 6.15 -9.83 6.36
#